data_AF-A0A238BNM7-F1
#
_entry.id   AF-A0A238BNM7-F1
#
_cell.length_a   1.000
_cell.length_b   1.000
_cell.length_c   1.000
_cell.angle_alpha   90.00
_cell.angle_beta   90.00
_cell.angle_gamma   90.00
#
_symmetry.space_group_name_H-M   'P 1'
#
loop_
_entity.id
_entity.type
_entity.pdbx_description
1 polymer ?
#
loop_
_entity_poly.entity_id
_entity_poly.type
_entity_poly.pdbx_seq_one_letter_code
_entity_poly.pdbx_strand_id
1 'polypeptide(L)'
;MVDFIACLAEYAMKTPSVRPSFSPSMSMIIKQGRHPLLDLASENFIPNDVYLSFESRVNIITGPNMAGKSTYLKQICLLQVLAQT
;
A
#
# COMPACT_ATOMS: atom_id res chain seq x y z
N MET A 1 15.73 6.65 -18.15
CA MET A 1 14.26 6.52 -18.16
C MET A 1 13.81 5.11 -18.49
N VAL A 2 14.36 4.44 -19.51
CA VAL A 2 14.04 3.03 -19.81
C VAL A 2 14.38 2.09 -18.65
N ASP A 3 15.56 2.26 -18.05
CA ASP A 3 16.01 1.45 -16.90
C ASP A 3 15.04 1.52 -15.70
N PHE A 4 14.62 2.74 -15.34
CA PHE A 4 13.63 2.96 -14.28
C PHE A 4 12.31 2.22 -14.54
N ILE A 5 11.76 2.32 -15.75
CA ILE A 5 10.51 1.63 -16.12
C ILE A 5 10.70 0.11 -16.13
N ALA A 6 11.86 -0.38 -16.59
CA ALA A 6 12.19 -1.80 -16.57
C ALA A 6 12.25 -2.36 -15.14
N CYS A 7 12.87 -1.64 -14.21
CA CYS A 7 12.90 -1.99 -12.79
C CYS A 7 11.49 -2.06 -12.17
N LEU A 8 10.59 -1.12 -12.51
CA LEU A 8 9.20 -1.16 -12.05
C LEU A 8 8.44 -2.37 -12.62
N ALA A 9 8.65 -2.70 -13.89
CA ALA A 9 8.06 -3.87 -14.53
C ALA A 9 8.55 -5.17 -13.88
N GLU A 10 9.85 -5.29 -13.61
CA GLU A 10 10.43 -6.44 -12.92
C GLU A 10 9.84 -6.61 -11.51
N TYR A 11 9.73 -5.52 -10.75
CA TYR A 11 9.09 -5.54 -9.44
C TYR A 11 7.63 -6.02 -9.52
N ALA A 12 6.86 -5.52 -10.49
CA ALA A 12 5.47 -5.90 -10.69
C ALA A 12 5.29 -7.37 -11.09
N MET A 13 6.27 -7.97 -11.79
CA MET A 13 6.24 -9.39 -12.15
C MET A 13 6.56 -10.33 -10.96
N LYS A 14 7.38 -9.87 -10.00
CA LYS A 14 7.83 -10.67 -8.86
C LYS A 14 6.93 -10.58 -7.64
N THR A 15 6.01 -9.63 -7.62
CA THR A 15 5.14 -9.34 -6.47
C THR A 15 3.68 -9.38 -6.90
N PRO A 16 2.71 -9.58 -5.98
CA PRO A 16 1.28 -9.50 -6.30
C PRO A 16 0.82 -8.05 -6.48
N SER A 17 1.53 -7.29 -7.31
CA SER A 17 1.27 -5.87 -7.59
C SER A 17 0.17 -5.70 -8.63
N VAL A 18 -0.57 -4.60 -8.52
CA VAL A 18 -1.59 -4.20 -9.47
C VAL A 18 -1.38 -2.76 -9.89
N ARG A 19 -1.78 -2.42 -11.11
CA ARG A 19 -1.75 -1.03 -11.59
C ARG A 19 -2.81 -0.21 -10.85
N PRO A 20 -2.44 0.89 -10.14
CA PRO A 20 -3.41 1.73 -9.46
C PRO A 20 -4.29 2.50 -10.46
N SER A 21 -5.50 2.83 -10.03
CA SER A 21 -6.43 3.69 -10.76
C SER A 21 -6.58 5.02 -10.05
N PHE A 22 -6.52 6.11 -10.81
CA PHE A 22 -6.68 7.47 -10.28
C PHE A 22 -8.06 8.01 -10.63
N SER A 23 -8.70 8.66 -9.66
CA SER A 23 -10.01 9.28 -9.81
C SER A 23 -9.93 10.72 -9.28
N PRO A 24 -10.68 11.67 -9.87
CA PRO A 24 -10.84 13.01 -9.30
C PRO A 24 -11.61 12.99 -7.97
N SER A 25 -12.27 11.88 -7.63
CA SER A 25 -12.88 11.71 -6.30
C SER A 25 -11.81 11.73 -5.21
N MET A 26 -12.05 12.45 -4.11
CA MET A 26 -11.15 12.50 -2.96
C MET A 26 -11.27 11.24 -2.08
N SER A 27 -11.07 10.07 -2.69
CA SER A 27 -11.15 8.77 -2.04
C SER A 27 -9.88 7.95 -2.26
N MET A 28 -9.54 7.14 -1.26
CA MET A 28 -8.45 6.16 -1.30
C MET A 28 -9.03 4.81 -0.94
N ILE A 29 -8.89 3.84 -1.84
CA ILE A 29 -9.34 2.48 -1.66
C ILE A 29 -8.16 1.56 -1.96
N ILE A 30 -7.65 0.90 -0.93
CA ILE A 30 -6.62 -0.12 -1.05
C ILE A 30 -7.26 -1.43 -0.60
N LYS A 31 -7.31 -2.41 -1.49
CA LYS A 31 -7.80 -3.75 -1.17
C LYS A 31 -6.63 -4.71 -1.09
N GLN A 32 -6.59 -5.52 -0.05
CA GLN A 32 -5.54 -6.50 0.24
C GLN A 32 -4.14 -5.88 0.14
N GLY A 33 -3.99 -4.65 0.64
CA GLY A 33 -2.73 -3.92 0.56
C GLY A 33 -1.63 -4.64 1.35
N ARG A 34 -0.44 -4.71 0.78
CA ARG A 34 0.74 -5.34 1.37
C ARG A 34 1.85 -4.31 1.56
N HIS A 35 2.63 -4.44 2.62
CA HIS A 35 3.76 -3.53 2.87
C HIS A 35 4.93 -3.90 1.93
N PRO A 36 5.32 -3.04 0.97
CA PRO A 36 6.23 -3.40 -0.13
C PRO A 36 7.54 -4.08 0.30
N LEU A 37 8.12 -3.64 1.41
CA LEU A 37 9.39 -4.19 1.91
C LEU A 37 9.22 -5.44 2.80
N LEU A 38 8.11 -5.56 3.53
CA LEU A 38 7.93 -6.67 4.48
C LEU A 38 7.32 -7.88 3.80
N ASP A 39 6.52 -7.67 2.76
CA ASP A 39 5.96 -8.73 1.92
C ASP A 39 7.08 -9.54 1.23
N LEU A 40 8.17 -8.87 0.85
CA LEU A 40 9.37 -9.53 0.31
C LEU A 40 10.21 -10.24 1.38
N ALA A 41 10.15 -9.79 2.62
CA ALA A 41 10.96 -10.31 3.72
C ALA A 41 10.28 -11.44 4.51
N SER A 42 8.96 -11.61 4.36
CA SER A 42 8.17 -12.57 5.12
C SER A 42 7.07 -13.18 4.26
N GLU A 43 7.06 -14.51 4.18
CA GLU A 43 6.04 -15.28 3.44
C GLU A 43 4.63 -15.17 4.07
N ASN A 44 4.54 -14.73 5.33
CA ASN A 44 3.29 -14.71 6.11
C ASN A 44 2.75 -13.28 6.35
N PHE A 45 3.10 -12.31 5.50
CA PHE A 45 2.55 -10.96 5.65
C PHE A 45 1.03 -10.96 5.41
N ILE A 46 0.28 -10.48 6.42
CA ILE A 46 -1.18 -10.39 6.35
C ILE A 46 -1.56 -9.04 5.70
N PRO A 47 -2.22 -9.06 4.54
CA PRO A 47 -2.66 -7.85 3.86
C PRO A 47 -3.77 -7.12 4.62
N ASN A 48 -3.87 -5.81 4.41
CA ASN A 48 -4.88 -4.96 5.04
C ASN A 48 -5.62 -4.10 4.01
N ASP A 49 -6.93 -3.98 4.21
CA ASP A 49 -7.77 -3.05 3.45
C ASP A 49 -7.69 -1.64 4.05
N VAL A 50 -7.84 -0.62 3.19
CA VAL A 50 -7.85 0.79 3.57
C VAL A 50 -8.97 1.46 2.79
N TYR A 51 -9.83 2.16 3.51
CA TYR A 51 -10.86 3.01 2.93
C TYR A 51 -10.79 4.39 3.56
N LEU A 52 -10.68 5.39 2.70
CA LEU A 52 -10.81 6.79 3.05
C LEU A 52 -11.70 7.44 2.00
N SER A 53 -12.70 8.20 2.46
CA SER A 53 -13.60 8.95 1.59
C SER A 53 -13.76 10.38 2.12
N PHE A 54 -14.50 11.21 1.39
CA PHE A 54 -14.89 12.54 1.87
C PHE A 54 -15.55 12.48 3.25
N GLU A 55 -16.37 11.47 3.50
CA GLU A 55 -17.13 11.26 4.74
C GLU A 55 -16.30 10.59 5.85
N SER A 56 -15.20 9.91 5.47
CA SER A 56 -14.34 9.12 6.37
C SER A 56 -12.87 9.46 6.16
N ARG A 57 -12.52 10.74 6.36
CA ARG A 57 -11.17 11.26 6.08
C ARG A 57 -10.15 10.93 7.17
N VAL A 58 -10.60 10.52 8.34
CA VAL A 58 -9.77 10.28 9.52
C VAL A 58 -10.08 8.90 10.08
N ASN A 59 -9.05 8.06 10.15
CA ASN A 59 -9.11 6.74 10.77
C ASN A 59 -8.34 6.76 12.09
N ILE A 60 -9.01 6.43 13.19
CA ILE A 60 -8.39 6.31 14.52
C ILE A 60 -8.05 4.84 14.75
N ILE A 61 -6.76 4.55 14.94
CA ILE A 61 -6.26 3.19 15.12
C ILE A 61 -5.74 3.03 16.54
N THR A 62 -6.32 2.07 17.27
CA THR A 62 -5.97 1.77 18.67
C THR A 62 -5.47 0.33 18.81
N GLY A 63 -4.91 -0.01 19.98
CA GLY A 63 -4.45 -1.36 20.30
C GLY A 63 -3.03 -1.40 20.89
N PRO A 64 -2.62 -2.54 21.47
CA PRO A 64 -1.35 -2.69 22.17
C PRO A 64 -0.14 -2.47 21.25
N ASN A 65 0.99 -2.05 21.81
CA ASN A 65 2.24 -1.94 21.05
C ASN A 65 2.60 -3.27 20.38
N MET A 66 3.30 -3.21 19.24
CA MET A 66 3.69 -4.37 18.42
C MET A 66 2.55 -5.08 17.66
N ALA A 67 1.28 -4.64 17.77
CA ALA A 67 0.16 -5.17 16.98
C ALA A 67 0.15 -4.74 15.49
N GLY A 68 1.29 -4.44 14.88
CA GLY A 68 1.38 -4.08 13.45
C GLY A 68 0.85 -2.68 13.07
N LYS A 69 0.34 -1.87 14.01
CA LYS A 69 -0.21 -0.52 13.73
C LYS A 69 0.75 0.39 12.95
N SER A 70 2.02 0.47 13.36
CA SER A 70 3.03 1.28 12.67
C SER A 70 3.36 0.74 11.28
N THR A 71 3.31 -0.59 11.12
CA THR A 71 3.51 -1.26 9.83
C THR A 71 2.36 -0.93 8.88
N TYR A 72 1.12 -1.00 9.36
CA TYR A 72 -0.07 -0.62 8.59
C TYR A 72 -0.03 0.84 8.12
N LEU A 73 0.31 1.77 9.02
CA LEU A 73 0.43 3.19 8.66
C LEU A 73 1.52 3.43 7.60
N LYS A 74 2.70 2.81 7.77
CA LYS A 74 3.79 2.92 6.77
C LYS A 74 3.41 2.29 5.44
N GLN A 75 2.71 1.16 5.46
CA GLN A 75 2.20 0.51 4.25
C GLN A 75 1.33 1.47 3.43
N ILE A 76 0.37 2.17 4.06
CA ILE A 76 -0.49 3.14 3.38
C ILE A 76 0.36 4.21 2.68
N CYS A 77 1.29 4.82 3.42
CA CYS A 77 2.16 5.86 2.87
C CYS A 77 3.00 5.35 1.69
N LEU A 78 3.62 4.18 1.82
CA LEU A 78 4.46 3.60 0.78
C LEU A 78 3.67 3.25 -0.49
N LEU A 79 2.50 2.64 -0.33
CA LEU A 79 1.63 2.31 -1.47
C LEU A 79 1.18 3.59 -2.21
N GLN A 80 0.88 4.66 -1.48
CA GLN A 80 0.52 5.94 -2.09
C GLN A 80 1.69 6.56 -2.87
N VAL A 81 2.91 6.51 -2.34
CA VAL A 81 4.10 7.00 -3.03
C VAL A 81 4.35 6.19 -4.30
N LEU A 82 4.33 4.86 -4.21
CA LEU A 82 4.53 3.97 -5.37
C LEU A 82 3.44 4.14 -6.44
N ALA A 83 2.24 4.54 -6.06
CA ALA A 83 1.21 4.83 -7.05
C ALA A 83 1.55 6.08 -7.89
N GLN A 84 2.26 7.05 -7.31
CA GLN A 84 2.58 8.34 -7.92
C GLN A 84 3.98 8.41 -8.58
N THR A 85 4.75 7.31 -8.56
CA THR A 85 6.02 7.16 -9.27
C THR A 85 5.85 6.60 -10.67
#